data_AF-A0A0V8EA32-F1
#
_entry.id   AF-A0A0V8EA32-F1
#
_cell.length_a   1.000
_cell.length_b   1.000
_cell.length_c   1.000
_cell.angle_alpha   90.00
_cell.angle_beta   90.00
_cell.angle_gamma   90.00
#
_symmetry.space_group_name_H-M   'P 1'
#
loop_
_entity.id
_entity.type
_entity.pdbx_description
1 polymer ?
#
loop_
_entity_poly.entity_id
_entity_poly.type
_entity_poly.pdbx_seq_one_letter_code
_entity_poly.pdbx_strand_id
1 'polypeptide(L)' 'MGNQNVKNGATIKIRDPLTSYQPKNDDKVIIDDPRYSGQVWGIVDIQPDFHDRTFLKIILGGTNLNE' A
#
# COMPACT_ATOMS: atom_id res chain seq x y z
N MET A 1 -26.53 4.02 -14.39
CA MET A 1 -25.15 4.05 -14.94
C MET A 1 -24.20 4.12 -13.76
N GLY A 2 -23.70 2.98 -13.28
CA GLY A 2 -22.74 2.96 -12.18
C GLY A 2 -21.34 3.15 -12.74
N ASN A 3 -20.70 4.27 -12.43
CA ASN A 3 -19.25 4.41 -12.60
C ASN A 3 -18.61 3.45 -11.60
N GLN A 4 -18.32 2.23 -12.05
CA GLN A 4 -17.43 1.33 -11.33
C GLN A 4 -16.02 1.87 -11.56
N ASN A 5 -15.64 2.91 -10.82
CA ASN A 5 -14.24 3.28 -10.67
C ASN A 5 -13.57 2.07 -10.03
N VAL A 6 -12.98 1.20 -10.87
CA VAL A 6 -12.29 0.01 -10.41
C VAL A 6 -11.08 0.51 -9.63
N LYS A 7 -11.23 0.60 -8.31
CA LYS A 7 -10.13 0.86 -7.40
C LYS A 7 -9.27 -0.39 -7.40
N ASN A 8 -8.16 -0.34 -8.12
CA ASN A 8 -7.15 -1.39 -8.01
C ASN A 8 -6.65 -1.43 -6.57
N GLY A 9 -6.51 -2.62 -6.00
CA GLY A 9 -6.04 -2.82 -4.63
C GLY A 9 -4.85 -3.75 -4.61
N ALA A 10 -3.88 -3.47 -3.74
CA ALA A 10 -2.76 -4.35 -3.48
C ALA A 10 -2.56 -4.50 -1.96
N THR A 11 -2.01 -5.63 -1.54
CA THR A 11 -1.56 -5.83 -0.16
C THR A 11 -0.10 -6.22 -0.19
N ILE A 12 0.73 -5.47 0.53
CA ILE A 12 2.15 -5.77 0.66
C ILE A 12 2.47 -6.20 2.09
N LYS A 13 3.47 -7.08 2.22
CA LYS A 13 4.11 -7.42 3.50
C LYS A 13 5.58 -7.06 3.38
N ILE A 14 6.04 -6.18 4.24
CA ILE A 14 7.44 -5.77 4.34
C ILE A 14 8.00 -6.22 5.70
N ARG A 15 9.32 -6.29 5.84
CA ARG A 15 9.94 -6.44 7.16
C ARG A 15 9.51 -5.24 8.03
N ASP A 16 9.14 -5.49 9.29
CA ASP A 16 8.76 -4.40 10.21
C ASP A 16 9.96 -3.43 10.37
N PRO A 17 9.82 -2.15 9.99
CA PRO A 17 10.88 -1.15 10.11
C PRO A 17 11.17 -0.72 11.57
N LEU A 18 10.38 -1.21 12.54
CA LEU A 18 10.49 -0.94 13.97
C LEU A 18 10.44 0.55 14.29
N THR A 19 11.58 1.15 14.62
CA THR A 19 11.70 2.58 14.98
C THR A 19 12.35 3.42 13.89
N SER A 20 12.83 2.79 12.80
CA SER A 20 13.53 3.49 11.73
C SER A 20 12.59 4.28 10.82
N TYR A 21 11.38 3.77 10.61
CA TYR A 21 10.33 4.38 9.80
C TYR A 21 8.99 3.78 10.24
N GLN A 22 7.91 4.57 10.23
CA GLN A 22 6.56 4.05 10.43
C GLN A 22 5.71 4.59 9.29
N PRO A 23 5.13 3.73 8.43
CA PRO A 23 4.27 4.17 7.35
C PRO A 23 3.09 4.98 7.88
N LYS A 24 2.60 5.91 7.07
CA LYS A 24 1.42 6.74 7.35
C LYS A 24 0.51 6.78 6.13
N ASN A 25 -0.78 7.03 6.34
CA ASN A 25 -1.76 7.04 5.26
C ASN A 25 -1.46 8.08 4.16
N ASP A 26 -0.73 9.15 4.50
CA ASP A 26 -0.32 10.19 3.54
C ASP A 26 0.93 9.82 2.72
N ASP A 27 1.61 8.72 3.06
CA ASP A 27 2.74 8.22 2.29
C ASP A 27 2.26 7.62 0.96
N LYS A 28 3.17 7.65 -0.02
CA LYS A 28 2.97 7.01 -1.34
C LYS A 28 3.86 5.78 -1.45
N VAL A 29 3.33 4.75 -2.12
CA VAL A 29 4.05 3.50 -2.35
C VAL A 29 4.27 3.31 -3.85
N ILE A 30 5.51 2.98 -4.21
CA ILE A 30 5.91 2.53 -5.53
C ILE A 30 6.38 1.09 -5.36
N ILE A 31 5.84 0.17 -6.17
CA ILE A 31 6.22 -1.24 -6.15
C ILE A 31 7.13 -1.48 -7.36
N ASP A 32 8.40 -1.79 -7.09
CA ASP A 32 9.39 -2.10 -8.13
C ASP A 32 9.24 -3.55 -8.60
N ASP A 33 8.14 -3.82 -9.27
CA ASP A 33 7.84 -5.09 -9.94
C ASP A 33 7.11 -4.80 -11.25
N PRO A 34 7.46 -5.47 -12.37
CA PRO A 34 6.87 -5.19 -13.68
C PRO A 34 5.34 -5.25 -13.72
N ARG A 35 4.71 -6.05 -12.84
CA ARG A 35 3.24 -6.19 -12.74
C ARG A 35 2.57 -4.94 -12.16
N TYR A 36 3.32 -4.10 -11.46
CA TYR A 36 2.86 -2.90 -10.75
C TYR A 36 3.55 -1.62 -11.26
N SER A 37 4.36 -1.73 -12.32
CA SER A 37 5.13 -0.63 -12.89
C SER A 37 4.24 0.53 -13.36
N GLY A 38 4.73 1.76 -13.16
CA GLY A 38 4.03 2.99 -13.56
C GLY A 38 2.84 3.38 -12.68
N GLN A 39 2.63 2.70 -11.54
CA GLN A 39 1.54 3.00 -10.62
C GLN A 39 2.06 3.57 -9.30
N VAL A 40 1.42 4.65 -8.83
CA VAL A 40 1.62 5.22 -7.51
C VAL A 40 0.43 4.87 -6.64
N TRP A 41 0.70 4.24 -5.51
CA TRP A 41 -0.33 3.74 -4.61
C TRP A 41 -0.45 4.62 -3.37
N GLY A 42 -1.69 4.88 -2.94
CA GLY A 42 -1.95 5.42 -1.62
C GLY A 42 -2.06 4.31 -0.58
N ILE A 43 -1.68 4.60 0.67
CA ILE A 43 -1.92 3.69 1.79
C ILE A 43 -3.35 3.87 2.28
N VAL A 44 -4.12 2.79 2.29
CA VAL A 44 -5.50 2.75 2.80
C VAL A 44 -5.51 2.38 4.28
N ASP A 45 -4.71 1.38 4.65
CA ASP A 45 -4.66 0.86 6.02
C ASP A 45 -3.29 0.23 6.31
N ILE A 46 -2.88 0.27 7.58
CA ILE A 46 -1.62 -0.28 8.08
C ILE A 46 -1.97 -1.22 9.23
N GLN A 47 -1.57 -2.47 9.09
CA GLN A 47 -1.95 -3.55 10.01
C GLN A 47 -0.69 -4.08 10.72
N PRO A 48 -0.27 -3.44 11.83
CA PRO A 48 0.80 -3.95 12.67
C PRO A 48 0.36 -5.22 13.40
N ASP A 49 1.31 -6.12 13.62
CA ASP A 49 1.11 -7.33 14.42
C ASP A 49 1.66 -7.09 15.83
N PHE A 50 0.80 -7.25 16.84
CA PHE A 50 1.13 -7.01 18.24
C PHE A 50 1.94 -8.14 18.88
N HIS A 51 1.94 -9.32 18.28
CA HIS A 51 2.62 -10.51 18.79
C HIS A 51 3.91 -10.80 18.02
N ASP A 52 3.94 -10.56 16.72
CA ASP A 52 5.09 -10.81 15.85
C ASP A 52 5.47 -9.59 15.00
N ARG A 53 6.49 -8.87 15.43
CA ARG A 53 7.04 -7.70 14.73
C ARG A 53 8.09 -8.05 13.68
N THR A 54 7.98 -9.22 13.03
CA THR A 54 8.86 -9.57 11.91
C THR A 54 8.41 -8.90 10.61
N PHE A 55 7.10 -8.78 10.41
CA PHE A 55 6.52 -8.21 9.19
C PHE A 55 5.39 -7.21 9.48
N LEU A 56 5.30 -6.18 8.65
CA LEU A 56 4.21 -5.23 8.63
C LEU A 56 3.37 -5.43 7.37
N LYS A 57 2.05 -5.54 7.53
CA LYS A 57 1.10 -5.63 6.43
C LYS A 57 0.52 -4.25 6.12
N ILE A 58 0.47 -3.89 4.84
CA ILE A 58 -0.02 -2.60 4.37
C ILE A 58 -1.01 -2.83 3.23
N ILE A 59 -2.17 -2.18 3.31
CA ILE A 59 -3.22 -2.22 2.29
C ILE A 59 -3.11 -0.95 1.43
N LEU A 60 -3.06 -1.15 0.13
CA LEU A 60 -2.86 -0.10 -0.87
C LEU A 60 -4.11 0.09 -1.73
N GLY A 61 -4.40 1.34 -2.05
CA GLY A 61 -5.44 1.74 -2.98
C GLY A 61 -4.82 2.50 -4.15
N GLY A 62 -4.98 1.96 -5.36
CA GLY A 62 -4.60 2.62 -6.60
C GLY A 62 -5.67 3.63 -6.98
N THR A 63 -5.24 4.87 -7.23
CA THR A 63 -6.04 5.84 -7.98
C THR A 63 -5.44 5.86 -9.38
N ASN A 64 -6.25 5.68 -10.42
CA ASN A 64 -5.74 5.85 -11.79
C ASN A 64 -5.23 7.29 -11.90
N LEU A 65 -3.98 7.49 -12.30
CA LEU A 65 -3.37 8.81 -12.47
C LEU A 65 -3.98 9.63 -13.64
N ASN A 66 -5.08 9.14 -14.24
CA ASN A 66 -5.71 9.68 -15.44
C ASN A 66 -7.12 10.26 -15.18
N GLU A 67 -7.50 10.54 -13.92
CA GLU A 67 -8.70 11.33 -13.58
C GLU A 67 -8.34 12.75 -13.16
#